data_AF-A0A5B1BB68-F1
#
_entry.id   AF-A0A5B1BB68-F1
#
_cell.length_a   1.000
_cell.length_b   1.000
_cell.length_c   1.000
_cell.angle_alpha   90.00
_cell.angle_beta   90.00
_cell.angle_gamma   90.00
#
_symmetry.space_group_name_H-M   'P 1'
#
loop_
_entity.id
_entity.type
_entity.pdbx_description
1 polymer ?
#
loop_
_entity_poly.entity_id
_entity_poly.type
_entity_poly.pdbx_seq_one_letter_code
_entity_poly.pdbx_strand_id
1 'polypeptide(L)'
;MELIVFEQESYYKMMEEMMTMMYKVIRLEKEATMQGLEEEDDYITTEEALKLLNLKSKNRLYQLRRENIIDFFQHGRRAIYSRKSIIAYIQAHKISKK
;
A
#
# COMPACT_ATOMS: atom_id res chain seq x y z
N MET A 1 -5.14 -24.88 -31.79
CA MET A 1 -4.95 -25.30 -30.38
C MET A 1 -3.52 -25.76 -30.26
N GLU A 2 -2.70 -25.02 -29.52
CA GLU A 2 -1.29 -25.37 -29.33
C GLU A 2 -1.16 -26.30 -28.13
N LEU A 3 -0.52 -27.44 -28.31
CA LEU A 3 -0.31 -28.45 -27.27
C LEU A 3 1.13 -28.36 -26.80
N ILE A 4 1.33 -27.96 -25.56
CA ILE A 4 2.65 -27.97 -24.92
C ILE A 4 2.73 -29.24 -24.08
N VAL A 5 3.70 -30.10 -24.39
CA VAL A 5 3.92 -31.38 -23.71
C VAL A 5 5.23 -31.29 -22.93
N PHE A 6 5.18 -31.66 -21.66
CA PHE A 6 6.34 -31.71 -20.78
C PHE A 6 6.61 -33.15 -20.36
N GLU A 7 7.89 -33.50 -20.28
CA GLU A 7 8.33 -34.65 -19.50
C GLU A 7 7.99 -34.42 -18.02
N GLN A 8 7.57 -35.48 -17.34
CA GLN A 8 7.08 -35.39 -15.96
C GLN A 8 8.11 -34.73 -15.03
N GLU A 9 9.38 -35.09 -15.18
CA GLU A 9 10.48 -34.52 -14.38
C GLU A 9 10.67 -33.02 -14.65
N SER A 10 10.58 -32.60 -15.91
CA SER A 10 10.72 -31.19 -16.31
C SER A 10 9.59 -30.33 -15.75
N TYR A 11 8.36 -30.87 -15.71
CA TYR A 11 7.22 -30.19 -15.10
C TYR A 11 7.46 -29.92 -13.60
N TYR A 12 7.90 -30.93 -12.84
CA TYR A 12 8.14 -30.75 -11.40
C TYR A 12 9.29 -29.79 -11.11
N LYS A 13 10.38 -29.84 -11.90
CA LYS A 13 11.50 -28.88 -11.78
C LYS A 13 11.04 -27.44 -12.01
N MET A 14 10.24 -27.20 -13.05
CA MET A 14 9.69 -25.87 -13.32
C MET A 14 8.79 -25.39 -12.19
N MET A 15 7.95 -26.28 -11.63
CA MET A 15 7.09 -25.94 -10.50
C MET A 15 7.89 -25.61 -9.24
N GLU A 16 8.97 -26.33 -8.97
CA GLU A 16 9.87 -26.07 -7.85
C GLU A 16 10.56 -24.70 -7.97
N GLU A 17 11.05 -24.36 -9.16
CA GLU A 17 11.62 -23.04 -9.45
C GLU A 17 10.60 -21.92 -9.30
N MET A 18 9.38 -22.12 -9.80
CA MET A 18 8.28 -21.17 -9.66
C MET A 18 7.95 -20.93 -8.18
N MET A 19 7.81 -22.00 -7.39
CA MET A 19 7.56 -21.90 -5.96
C MET A 19 8.70 -21.20 -5.23
N THR A 20 9.95 -21.46 -5.62
CA THR A 20 11.14 -20.80 -5.06
C THR A 20 11.13 -19.30 -5.33
N MET A 21 10.78 -18.89 -6.55
CA MET A 21 10.63 -17.47 -6.89
C MET A 21 9.50 -16.83 -6.09
N MET A 22 8.34 -17.49 -6.00
CA MET A 22 7.20 -16.99 -5.22
C MET A 22 7.57 -16.80 -3.75
N TYR A 23 8.23 -17.78 -3.13
CA TYR A 23 8.69 -17.66 -1.74
C TYR A 23 9.72 -16.55 -1.55
N LYS A 24 10.61 -16.32 -2.53
CA LYS A 24 11.55 -15.19 -2.49
C LYS A 24 10.81 -13.85 -2.53
N VAL A 25 9.82 -13.69 -3.41
CA VAL A 25 9.00 -12.46 -3.48
C VAL A 25 8.28 -12.23 -2.16
N ILE A 26 7.61 -13.24 -1.61
CA ILE A 26 6.90 -13.13 -0.32
C ILE A 26 7.87 -12.79 0.82
N ARG A 27 9.08 -13.37 0.82
CA ARG A 27 10.10 -13.04 1.82
C ARG A 27 10.61 -11.61 1.68
N LEU A 28 10.84 -11.14 0.46
CA LEU A 28 11.25 -9.75 0.22
C LEU A 28 10.17 -8.75 0.62
N GLU A 29 8.89 -9.05 0.34
CA GLU A 29 7.78 -8.24 0.83
C GLU A 29 7.72 -8.25 2.35
N LYS A 30 7.87 -9.43 2.98
CA LYS A 30 7.92 -9.55 4.44
C LYS A 30 9.11 -8.81 5.05
N GLU A 31 10.30 -8.93 4.48
CA GLU A 31 11.50 -8.23 4.92
C GLU A 31 11.38 -6.71 4.71
N ALA A 32 10.76 -6.26 3.61
CA ALA A 32 10.42 -4.86 3.39
C ALA A 32 9.40 -4.34 4.42
N THR A 33 8.39 -5.14 4.78
CA THR A 33 7.45 -4.79 5.86
C THR A 33 8.11 -4.82 7.24
N MET A 34 9.06 -5.73 7.50
CA MET A 34 9.80 -5.77 8.77
C MET A 34 10.83 -4.63 8.90
N GLN A 35 11.40 -4.15 7.80
CA GLN A 35 12.28 -2.97 7.78
C GLN A 35 11.50 -1.65 7.79
N GLY A 36 10.18 -1.69 7.58
CA GLY A 36 9.33 -0.51 7.46
C GLY A 36 7.94 -0.72 8.04
N LEU A 37 7.85 -0.71 9.38
CA LEU A 37 6.64 -0.51 10.18
C LEU A 37 5.56 -1.60 10.03
N GLU A 38 5.16 -2.14 11.18
CA GLU A 38 3.92 -2.90 11.36
C GLU A 38 2.81 -2.32 10.50
N GLU A 39 2.22 -3.14 9.61
CA GLU A 39 0.94 -2.82 8.99
C GLU A 39 -0.16 -2.91 10.06
N GLU A 40 -0.13 -1.98 11.02
CA GLU A 40 -1.35 -1.53 11.68
C GLU A 40 -2.23 -0.94 10.58
N ASP A 41 -3.40 -1.55 10.36
CA ASP A 41 -4.51 -1.07 9.55
C ASP A 41 -4.18 0.15 8.69
N ASP A 42 -3.72 -0.14 7.47
CA ASP A 42 -3.21 0.85 6.52
C ASP A 42 -4.25 1.96 6.20
N TYR A 43 -5.50 1.72 6.56
CA TYR A 43 -6.62 2.62 6.37
C TYR A 43 -7.13 3.18 7.70
N ILE A 44 -7.03 4.50 7.82
CA ILE A 44 -7.48 5.26 8.99
C ILE A 44 -8.78 6.01 8.71
N THR A 45 -9.55 6.27 9.76
CA THR A 45 -10.78 7.04 9.70
C THR A 45 -10.52 8.52 9.37
N THR A 46 -11.59 9.25 9.05
CA THR A 46 -11.52 10.71 8.82
C THR A 46 -10.96 11.45 10.05
N GLU A 47 -11.31 11.04 11.26
CA GLU A 47 -10.86 11.72 12.49
C GLU A 47 -9.37 11.51 12.74
N GLU A 48 -8.90 10.28 12.51
CA GLU A 48 -7.48 9.93 12.61
C GLU A 48 -6.66 10.65 11.54
N ALA A 49 -7.15 10.71 10.30
CA ALA A 49 -6.50 11.45 9.21
C ALA A 49 -6.34 12.93 9.54
N LEU A 50 -7.36 13.57 10.14
CA LEU A 50 -7.30 14.96 10.57
C LEU A 50 -6.26 15.18 11.68
N LYS A 51 -6.22 14.29 12.68
CA LYS A 51 -5.22 14.32 13.75
C LYS A 51 -3.81 14.18 13.18
N LEU A 52 -3.61 13.24 12.25
CA LEU A 52 -2.31 12.94 11.66
C LEU A 52 -1.80 14.07 10.76
N LEU A 53 -2.70 14.74 10.02
CA LEU A 53 -2.39 15.94 9.24
C LEU A 53 -2.32 17.23 10.08
N ASN A 54 -2.64 17.17 11.37
CA ASN A 54 -2.79 18.33 12.27
C ASN A 54 -3.76 19.39 11.71
N LEU A 55 -4.89 18.95 11.14
CA LEU A 55 -5.92 19.80 10.54
C LEU A 55 -7.13 19.96 11.46
N LYS A 56 -7.59 21.20 11.64
CA LYS A 56 -8.78 21.51 12.46
C LYS A 56 -10.11 21.31 11.70
N SER A 57 -10.08 21.24 10.37
CA SER A 57 -11.29 21.18 9.53
C SER A 57 -11.14 20.18 8.38
N LYS A 58 -12.26 19.51 8.08
CA LYS A 58 -12.42 18.56 6.97
C LYS A 58 -12.22 19.19 5.59
N ASN A 59 -12.39 20.51 5.47
CA ASN A 59 -12.30 21.20 4.16
C ASN A 59 -10.94 20.98 3.48
N ARG A 60 -9.84 21.04 4.24
CA ARG A 60 -8.50 20.82 3.69
C ARG A 60 -8.27 19.36 3.34
N LEU A 61 -8.75 18.42 4.17
CA LEU A 61 -8.71 16.99 3.85
C LEU A 61 -9.47 16.67 2.55
N TYR A 62 -10.66 17.25 2.37
CA TYR A 62 -11.45 17.09 1.15
C TYR A 62 -10.82 17.76 -0.07
N GLN A 63 -10.07 18.84 0.13
CA GLN A 63 -9.27 19.42 -0.94
C GLN A 63 -8.17 18.47 -1.39
N LEU A 64 -7.39 17.91 -0.46
CA LEU A 64 -6.34 16.93 -0.77
C LEU A 64 -6.91 15.70 -1.49
N ARG A 65 -8.13 15.30 -1.11
CA ARG A 65 -8.90 14.25 -1.79
C ARG A 65 -9.22 14.60 -3.24
N ARG A 66 -9.74 15.81 -3.48
CA ARG A 66 -10.10 16.28 -4.84
C ARG A 66 -8.87 16.44 -5.72
N GLU A 67 -7.74 16.79 -5.13
CA GLU A 67 -6.46 16.95 -5.80
C GLU A 67 -5.74 15.60 -6.01
N ASN A 68 -6.32 14.47 -5.59
CA ASN A 68 -5.73 13.12 -5.63
C ASN A 68 -4.33 13.06 -4.98
N ILE A 69 -4.10 13.87 -3.95
CA ILE A 69 -2.80 13.92 -3.24
C ILE A 69 -2.72 12.82 -2.17
N ILE A 70 -3.87 12.41 -1.63
CA ILE A 70 -3.99 11.35 -0.62
C ILE A 70 -4.98 10.30 -1.10
N ASP A 71 -4.64 9.03 -0.88
CA ASP A 71 -5.48 7.90 -1.26
C ASP A 71 -6.60 7.70 -0.24
N PHE A 72 -7.79 7.42 -0.75
CA PHE A 72 -8.96 7.18 0.07
C PHE A 72 -9.89 6.14 -0.57
N PHE A 73 -10.63 5.44 0.28
CA PHE A 73 -11.74 4.61 -0.14
C PHE A 73 -13.03 5.13 0.50
N GLN A 74 -14.09 5.19 -0.29
CA GLN A 74 -15.40 5.65 0.17
C GLN A 74 -16.45 4.57 -0.02
N HIS A 75 -17.12 4.20 1.07
CA HIS A 75 -18.30 3.34 1.04
C HIS A 75 -19.50 4.11 1.60
N GLY A 76 -20.41 4.53 0.71
CA GLY A 76 -21.52 5.39 1.05
C GLY A 76 -21.08 6.73 1.63
N ARG A 77 -21.46 7.02 2.87
CA ARG A 77 -21.09 8.28 3.58
C ARG A 77 -19.77 8.19 4.33
N ARG A 78 -19.20 7.00 4.51
CA ARG A 78 -17.96 6.79 5.27
C ARG A 78 -16.77 6.77 4.32
N ALA A 79 -15.71 7.46 4.71
CA ALA A 79 -14.44 7.45 3.98
C ALA A 79 -13.30 7.06 4.93
N ILE A 80 -12.45 6.17 4.44
CA ILE A 80 -11.20 5.76 5.07
C ILE A 80 -10.04 6.20 4.17
N TYR A 81 -8.90 6.49 4.77
CA TYR A 81 -7.76 7.10 4.10
C TYR A 81 -6.52 6.26 4.30
N SER A 82 -5.68 6.13 3.27
CA SER A 82 -4.40 5.43 3.43
C SER A 82 -3.47 6.24 4.32
N ARG A 83 -3.09 5.67 5.47
CA ARG A 83 -2.11 6.24 6.40
C ARG A 83 -0.79 6.50 5.68
N LYS A 84 -0.33 5.56 4.85
CA LYS A 84 0.90 5.67 4.04
C LYS A 84 0.87 6.90 3.12
N SER A 85 -0.22 7.10 2.36
CA SER A 85 -0.34 8.25 1.45
C SER A 85 -0.28 9.59 2.18
N ILE A 86 -0.90 9.68 3.36
CA ILE A 86 -0.91 10.89 4.19
C ILE A 86 0.50 11.18 4.74
N ILE A 87 1.20 10.15 5.22
CA ILE A 87 2.58 10.29 5.71
C ILE A 87 3.50 10.77 4.59
N ALA A 88 3.39 10.19 3.39
CA ALA A 88 4.16 10.60 2.22
C ALA A 88 3.92 12.09 1.88
N TYR A 89 2.66 12.54 1.90
CA TYR A 89 2.33 13.96 1.72
C TYR A 89 3.00 14.85 2.77
N ILE A 90 2.93 14.47 4.06
CA ILE A 90 3.54 15.23 5.16
C ILE A 90 5.05 15.32 4.98
N GLN A 91 5.71 14.22 4.62
CA GLN A 91 7.16 14.19 4.40
C GLN A 91 7.57 15.09 3.24
N ALA A 92 6.89 14.99 2.10
CA ALA A 92 7.15 15.85 0.93
C ALA A 92 7.00 17.34 1.27
N HIS A 93 6.00 17.72 2.06
CA HIS A 93 5.75 19.11 2.42
C HIS A 93 6.61 19.62 3.59
N LYS A 94 7.13 18.74 4.45
CA LYS A 94 8.11 19.11 5.50
C LYS A 94 9.47 19.48 4.89
N ILE A 95 9.87 18.84 3.80
CA ILE A 95 11.13 19.11 3.10
C ILE A 95 11.11 20.51 2.46
N SER A 96 9.93 20.99 2.04
CA SER A 96 9.77 22.32 1.43
C SER A 96 9.84 23.51 2.41
N LYS A 97 9.93 23.28 3.73
CA LYS A 97 10.02 24.33 4.76
C LYS A 97 11.45 24.61 5.27
N LYS A 98 12.49 24.14 4.56
CA LYS A 98 13.89 24.52 4.83
C LYS A 98 14.35 25.64 3.92
#